data_AF-A0AAU3JPI3-F1
#
_entry.id   AF-A0AAU3JPI3-F1
#
_cell.length_a   1.000
_cell.length_b   1.000
_cell.length_c   1.000
_cell.angle_alpha   90.00
_cell.angle_beta   90.00
_cell.angle_gamma   90.00
#
_symmetry.space_group_name_H-M   'P 1'
#
loop_
_entity.id
_entity.type
_entity.pdbx_description
1 polymer ?
#
loop_
_entity_poly.entity_id
_entity_poly.type
_entity_poly.pdbx_seq_one_letter_code
_entity_poly.pdbx_strand_id
1 'polypeptide(L)'
;MTAQTTTATRAWDDAVRRATAVANSERPGGMDEDCWDDVAIRDIIATVLYALHLRTGTEADTVPWSSVLWWLHDDERVVSLVEDTVPGAAQALAETTAGTEEAVLDRWRWLNRTWDPDAPVRRLNRPSSTGGTLRQTGHDRFGSPVAVAEPRWDGLSRAIAGGVPDPALEVCTHWAAGAVASVLSAECNGFAIYQRVHVMAGDFAGRRGYVQDLGWIIDDEEQQLTGPAGYIVDLDGTEGTTPIDAEDLKAIRDDRWARRPAGTLKDGSLPGWGTPLPPSPSCGEDLEELLGRAGNPDAVPEELRQSIRDAHSHHHLDIRRLARPRPHRATAQLLLHWYQLTDRYVDGPDGRAELWEVVLTEHLRDEAPTRLLATNEQAAKALAEHHTGLKL
;
A
#
# COMPACT_ATOMS: atom_id res chain seq x y z
N MET A 1 -34.94 22.40 -6.31
CA MET A 1 -33.77 21.58 -6.69
C MET A 1 -32.46 22.37 -6.75
N THR A 2 -32.43 23.68 -7.02
CA THR A 2 -31.17 24.45 -7.13
C THR A 2 -30.40 24.65 -5.80
N ALA A 3 -31.08 24.82 -4.66
CA ALA A 3 -30.41 25.10 -3.38
C ALA A 3 -29.69 23.89 -2.74
N GLN A 4 -30.21 22.67 -2.95
CA GLN A 4 -29.59 21.44 -2.43
C GLN A 4 -28.30 21.11 -3.19
N THR A 5 -28.30 21.23 -4.52
CA THR A 5 -27.11 20.99 -5.35
C THR A 5 -25.96 21.96 -5.02
N THR A 6 -26.25 23.25 -4.79
CA THR A 6 -25.21 24.23 -4.43
C THR A 6 -24.58 23.94 -3.06
N THR A 7 -25.34 23.38 -2.12
CA THR A 7 -24.84 23.05 -0.78
C THR A 7 -23.93 21.82 -0.82
N ALA A 8 -24.30 20.78 -1.58
CA ALA A 8 -23.50 19.57 -1.75
C ALA A 8 -22.16 19.85 -2.46
N THR A 9 -22.17 20.63 -3.55
CA THR A 9 -20.93 21.03 -4.24
C THR A 9 -19.99 21.79 -3.31
N ARG A 10 -20.53 22.74 -2.53
CA ARG A 10 -19.72 23.51 -1.58
C ARG A 10 -19.11 22.62 -0.49
N ALA A 11 -19.87 21.68 0.07
CA ALA A 11 -19.37 20.77 1.10
C ALA A 11 -18.24 19.87 0.58
N TRP A 12 -18.36 19.37 -0.66
CA TRP A 12 -17.29 18.62 -1.31
C TRP A 12 -16.04 19.47 -1.54
N ASP A 13 -16.18 20.69 -2.05
CA ASP A 13 -15.06 21.61 -2.27
C ASP A 13 -14.35 21.96 -0.94
N ASP A 14 -15.11 22.14 0.14
CA ASP A 14 -14.59 22.38 1.48
C ASP A 14 -13.82 21.16 2.02
N ALA A 15 -14.33 19.94 1.82
CA ALA A 15 -13.65 18.70 2.17
C ALA A 15 -12.33 18.53 1.39
N VAL A 16 -12.34 18.76 0.07
CA VAL A 16 -11.14 18.69 -0.78
C VAL A 16 -10.10 19.72 -0.35
N ARG A 17 -10.50 20.98 -0.14
CA ARG A 17 -9.60 22.06 0.31
C ARG A 17 -8.92 21.69 1.64
N ARG A 18 -9.68 21.14 2.59
CA ARG A 18 -9.17 20.76 3.90
C ARG A 18 -8.24 19.56 3.81
N ALA A 19 -8.59 18.54 3.02
CA ALA A 19 -7.73 17.39 2.74
C ALA A 19 -6.41 17.81 2.06
N THR A 20 -6.46 18.73 1.10
CA THR A 20 -5.26 19.29 0.44
C THR A 20 -4.34 19.97 1.45
N ALA A 21 -4.89 20.72 2.41
CA ALA A 21 -4.07 21.35 3.45
C ALA A 21 -3.32 20.32 4.31
N VAL A 22 -3.97 19.20 4.63
CA VAL A 22 -3.35 18.09 5.37
C VAL A 22 -2.28 17.40 4.53
N ALA A 23 -2.60 16.99 3.30
CA ALA A 23 -1.64 16.35 2.41
C ALA A 23 -0.41 17.23 2.13
N ASN A 24 -0.60 18.55 1.99
CA ASN A 24 0.49 19.52 1.84
C ASN A 24 1.43 19.58 3.04
N SER A 25 0.92 19.40 4.27
CA SER A 25 1.71 19.58 5.48
C SER A 25 2.77 18.50 5.70
N GLU A 26 2.56 17.32 5.12
CA GLU A 26 3.47 16.16 5.25
C GLU A 26 4.67 16.21 4.30
N ARG A 27 4.62 17.02 3.22
CA ARG A 27 5.63 17.01 2.17
C ARG A 27 6.41 18.33 2.06
N PRO A 28 7.74 18.31 2.23
CA PRO A 28 8.59 19.44 1.87
C PRO A 28 8.46 19.74 0.37
N GLY A 29 7.76 20.82 0.02
CA GLY A 29 7.47 21.20 -1.37
C GLY A 29 5.97 21.19 -1.74
N GLY A 30 5.11 20.71 -0.84
CA GLY A 30 3.66 20.60 -1.07
C GLY A 30 3.27 19.33 -1.82
N MET A 31 1.96 19.16 -1.97
CA MET A 31 1.30 18.09 -2.71
C MET A 31 1.57 18.25 -4.21
N ASP A 32 1.95 17.16 -4.88
CA ASP A 32 2.13 17.11 -6.34
C ASP A 32 0.88 16.53 -7.01
N GLU A 33 0.15 17.35 -7.78
CA GLU A 33 -1.03 16.89 -8.54
C GLU A 33 -0.68 15.93 -9.69
N ASP A 34 0.59 15.85 -10.09
CA ASP A 34 1.11 14.84 -11.02
C ASP A 34 1.56 13.55 -10.29
N CYS A 35 1.41 13.49 -8.96
CA CYS A 35 1.70 12.32 -8.13
C CYS A 35 0.42 11.60 -7.71
N TRP A 36 0.31 10.34 -8.14
CA TRP A 36 -0.80 9.45 -7.82
C TRP A 36 -1.00 9.26 -6.32
N ASP A 37 0.11 9.12 -5.57
CA ASP A 37 0.06 8.89 -4.13
C ASP A 37 -0.55 10.08 -3.39
N ASP A 38 -0.18 11.30 -3.82
CA ASP A 38 -0.66 12.55 -3.24
C ASP A 38 -2.14 12.77 -3.51
N VAL A 39 -2.55 12.54 -4.77
CA VAL A 39 -3.95 12.61 -5.17
C VAL A 39 -4.79 11.59 -4.40
N ALA A 40 -4.30 10.36 -4.25
CA ALA A 40 -4.98 9.32 -3.49
C ALA A 40 -5.14 9.67 -2.01
N ILE A 41 -4.06 10.09 -1.34
CA ILE A 41 -4.10 10.49 0.08
C ILE A 41 -5.11 11.64 0.28
N ARG A 42 -5.07 12.68 -0.55
CA ARG A 42 -6.03 13.79 -0.49
C ARG A 42 -7.46 13.29 -0.69
N ASP A 43 -7.71 12.53 -1.74
CA ASP A 43 -9.07 12.14 -2.13
C ASP A 43 -9.69 11.19 -1.09
N ILE A 44 -8.91 10.30 -0.46
CA ILE A 44 -9.37 9.46 0.66
C ILE A 44 -9.84 10.32 1.84
N ILE A 45 -9.02 11.30 2.27
CA ILE A 45 -9.36 12.20 3.37
C ILE A 45 -10.60 13.04 3.02
N ALA A 46 -10.67 13.58 1.81
CA ALA A 46 -11.80 14.39 1.34
C ALA A 46 -13.11 13.58 1.31
N THR A 47 -13.07 12.34 0.83
CA THR A 47 -14.22 11.44 0.82
C THR A 47 -14.71 11.11 2.23
N VAL A 48 -13.81 10.83 3.18
CA VAL A 48 -14.19 10.61 4.60
C VAL A 48 -14.81 11.86 5.22
N LEU A 49 -14.21 13.03 5.02
CA LEU A 49 -14.76 14.31 5.51
C LEU A 49 -16.16 14.58 4.96
N TYR A 50 -16.38 14.37 3.67
CA TYR A 50 -17.68 14.56 3.02
C TYR A 50 -18.73 13.56 3.54
N ALA A 51 -18.36 12.28 3.67
CA ALA A 51 -19.24 11.26 4.22
C ALA A 51 -19.64 11.56 5.68
N LEU A 52 -18.70 12.03 6.50
CA LEU A 52 -18.97 12.47 7.88
C LEU A 52 -19.87 13.71 7.93
N HIS A 53 -19.69 14.66 7.00
CA HIS A 53 -20.59 15.80 6.84
C HIS A 53 -22.02 15.34 6.60
N LEU A 54 -22.23 14.42 5.65
CA LEU A 54 -23.57 13.89 5.35
C LEU A 54 -24.16 13.11 6.54
N ARG A 55 -23.35 12.29 7.21
CA ARG A 55 -23.81 11.44 8.33
C ARG A 55 -24.20 12.24 9.57
N THR A 56 -23.44 13.28 9.89
CA THR A 56 -23.60 14.02 11.16
C THR A 56 -24.32 15.35 11.00
N GLY A 57 -24.44 15.86 9.76
CA GLY A 57 -24.92 17.22 9.47
C GLY A 57 -23.92 18.33 9.85
N THR A 58 -22.71 17.98 10.29
CA THR A 58 -21.63 18.92 10.64
C THR A 58 -20.99 19.47 9.38
N GLU A 59 -20.67 20.77 9.29
CA GLU A 59 -19.97 21.33 8.13
C GLU A 59 -18.61 20.64 7.92
N ALA A 60 -18.25 20.32 6.68
CA ALA A 60 -17.04 19.53 6.37
C ALA A 60 -15.74 20.16 6.92
N ASP A 61 -15.70 21.49 7.04
CA ASP A 61 -14.57 22.24 7.61
C ASP A 61 -14.50 22.19 9.15
N THR A 62 -15.56 21.75 9.82
CA THR A 62 -15.65 21.64 11.29
C THR A 62 -15.65 20.21 11.82
N VAL A 63 -15.71 19.19 10.94
CA VAL A 63 -15.60 17.77 11.33
C VAL A 63 -14.30 17.54 12.12
N PRO A 64 -14.31 16.94 13.33
CA PRO A 64 -13.09 16.70 14.10
C PRO A 64 -12.13 15.74 13.41
N TRP A 65 -10.82 16.01 13.45
CA TRP A 65 -9.80 15.12 12.89
C TRP A 65 -9.71 13.78 13.61
N SER A 66 -10.05 13.72 14.90
CA SER A 66 -10.15 12.46 15.64
C SER A 66 -11.21 11.51 15.05
N SER A 67 -12.36 12.05 14.63
CA SER A 67 -13.39 11.28 13.94
C SER A 67 -12.91 10.79 12.57
N VAL A 68 -12.23 11.65 11.81
CA VAL A 68 -11.64 11.26 10.50
C VAL A 68 -10.62 10.15 10.68
N LEU A 69 -9.71 10.27 11.65
CA LEU A 69 -8.66 9.29 11.90
C LEU A 69 -9.22 7.92 12.33
N TRP A 70 -10.30 7.90 13.12
CA TRP A 70 -10.96 6.66 13.51
C TRP A 70 -11.44 5.86 12.29
N TRP A 71 -12.00 6.53 11.28
CA TRP A 71 -12.42 5.90 10.03
C TRP A 71 -11.24 5.48 9.15
N LEU A 72 -10.15 6.26 9.13
CA LEU A 72 -8.95 5.96 8.34
C LEU A 72 -8.07 4.86 8.92
N HIS A 73 -8.39 4.33 10.11
CA HIS A 73 -7.61 3.25 10.70
C HIS A 73 -7.62 1.99 9.81
N ASP A 74 -8.71 1.77 9.08
CA ASP A 74 -8.96 0.60 8.26
C ASP A 74 -9.77 1.01 7.03
N ASP A 75 -9.35 0.55 5.85
CA ASP A 75 -10.02 0.86 4.59
C ASP A 75 -11.45 0.28 4.52
N GLU A 76 -11.74 -0.84 5.17
CA GLU A 76 -13.11 -1.38 5.22
C GLU A 76 -14.06 -0.50 6.05
N ARG A 77 -13.53 0.23 7.04
CA ARG A 77 -14.29 1.26 7.74
C ARG A 77 -14.60 2.41 6.79
N VAL A 78 -13.60 2.91 6.05
CA VAL A 78 -13.81 3.98 5.06
C VAL A 78 -14.89 3.59 4.05
N VAL A 79 -14.80 2.37 3.50
CA VAL A 79 -15.82 1.79 2.63
C VAL A 79 -17.20 1.85 3.28
N SER A 80 -17.34 1.27 4.47
CA SER A 80 -18.63 1.17 5.15
C SER A 80 -19.25 2.56 5.37
N LEU A 81 -18.44 3.52 5.83
CA LEU A 81 -18.88 4.90 5.98
C LEU A 81 -19.39 5.48 4.66
N VAL A 82 -18.63 5.35 3.58
CA VAL A 82 -18.94 5.99 2.30
C VAL A 82 -20.15 5.34 1.64
N GLU A 83 -20.21 4.01 1.60
CA GLU A 83 -21.31 3.27 0.98
C GLU A 83 -22.64 3.46 1.75
N ASP A 84 -22.59 3.61 3.08
CA ASP A 84 -23.79 3.85 3.91
C ASP A 84 -24.31 5.29 3.86
N THR A 85 -23.45 6.26 3.54
CA THR A 85 -23.78 7.69 3.72
C THR A 85 -23.83 8.49 2.42
N VAL A 86 -23.00 8.16 1.43
CA VAL A 86 -22.95 8.86 0.14
C VAL A 86 -23.92 8.17 -0.83
N PRO A 87 -25.02 8.85 -1.24
CA PRO A 87 -26.01 8.25 -2.11
C PRO A 87 -25.38 7.75 -3.42
N GLY A 88 -25.62 6.49 -3.76
CA GLY A 88 -25.13 5.90 -5.01
C GLY A 88 -23.69 5.38 -4.97
N ALA A 89 -22.96 5.50 -3.86
CA ALA A 89 -21.56 5.08 -3.78
C ALA A 89 -21.35 3.56 -4.03
N ALA A 90 -22.20 2.70 -3.47
CA ALA A 90 -22.13 1.26 -3.73
C ALA A 90 -22.48 0.91 -5.20
N GLN A 91 -23.51 1.56 -5.76
CA GLN A 91 -23.93 1.36 -7.15
C GLN A 91 -22.89 1.86 -8.15
N ALA A 92 -22.18 2.94 -7.80
CA ALA A 92 -21.14 3.53 -8.63
C ALA A 92 -19.97 2.57 -8.93
N LEU A 93 -19.78 1.54 -8.09
CA LEU A 93 -18.77 0.49 -8.30
C LEU A 93 -19.30 -0.70 -9.12
N ALA A 94 -20.62 -0.93 -9.12
CA ALA A 94 -21.25 -2.05 -9.82
C ALA A 94 -21.62 -1.73 -11.29
N GLU A 95 -21.99 -0.48 -11.58
CA GLU A 95 -22.48 -0.07 -12.89
C GLU A 95 -21.59 1.01 -13.55
N THR A 96 -21.25 0.80 -14.83
CA THR A 96 -20.58 1.81 -15.66
C THR A 96 -21.63 2.80 -16.19
N THR A 97 -22.33 3.51 -15.29
CA THR A 97 -23.33 4.50 -15.69
C THR A 97 -22.64 5.81 -16.07
N ALA A 98 -22.63 6.11 -17.37
CA ALA A 98 -22.29 7.43 -17.89
C ALA A 98 -23.41 8.41 -17.54
N GLY A 99 -23.27 9.08 -16.39
CA GLY A 99 -24.20 10.10 -15.90
C GLY A 99 -23.43 11.27 -15.30
N THR A 100 -24.00 12.48 -15.43
CA THR A 100 -23.35 13.77 -15.15
C THR A 100 -23.36 14.19 -13.67
N GLU A 101 -23.53 13.28 -12.71
CA GLU A 101 -23.70 13.67 -11.30
C GLU A 101 -22.63 13.13 -10.35
N GLU A 102 -22.16 14.11 -9.55
CA GLU A 102 -21.37 14.08 -8.32
C GLU A 102 -19.88 13.71 -8.42
N ALA A 103 -19.02 14.74 -8.43
CA ALA A 103 -17.56 14.64 -8.42
C ALA A 103 -17.01 13.70 -7.32
N VAL A 104 -17.71 13.56 -6.20
CA VAL A 104 -17.38 12.61 -5.15
C VAL A 104 -17.48 11.14 -5.62
N LEU A 105 -18.48 10.80 -6.43
CA LEU A 105 -18.64 9.45 -6.99
C LEU A 105 -17.56 9.13 -8.01
N ASP A 106 -17.14 10.11 -8.80
CA ASP A 106 -15.99 9.94 -9.72
C ASP A 106 -14.69 9.72 -8.96
N ARG A 107 -14.47 10.44 -7.86
CA ARG A 107 -13.32 10.18 -6.98
C ARG A 107 -13.43 8.83 -6.29
N TRP A 108 -14.61 8.45 -5.82
CA TRP A 108 -14.85 7.14 -5.23
C TRP A 108 -14.53 5.99 -6.19
N ARG A 109 -14.97 6.09 -7.45
CA ARG A 109 -14.61 5.13 -8.51
C ARG A 109 -13.11 5.10 -8.77
N TRP A 110 -12.47 6.27 -8.86
CA TRP A 110 -11.03 6.38 -9.06
C TRP A 110 -10.22 5.73 -7.93
N LEU A 111 -10.67 5.90 -6.68
CA LEU A 111 -10.04 5.31 -5.50
C LEU A 111 -10.17 3.78 -5.45
N ASN A 112 -11.28 3.24 -5.96
CA ASN A 112 -11.62 1.81 -5.89
C ASN A 112 -11.25 0.99 -7.14
N ARG A 113 -10.88 1.62 -8.25
CA ARG A 113 -10.48 0.87 -9.45
C ARG A 113 -9.11 0.21 -9.26
N THR A 114 -8.92 -0.89 -9.97
CA THR A 114 -7.64 -1.56 -10.07
C THR A 114 -6.79 -0.98 -11.19
N TRP A 115 -5.49 -1.16 -11.08
CA TRP A 115 -4.51 -0.63 -12.02
C TRP A 115 -3.85 -1.76 -12.78
N ASP A 116 -3.73 -1.62 -14.09
CA ASP A 116 -3.01 -2.58 -14.91
C ASP A 116 -1.50 -2.53 -14.56
N PRO A 117 -0.93 -3.61 -13.97
CA PRO A 117 0.48 -3.65 -13.60
C PRO A 117 1.41 -3.86 -14.80
N ASP A 118 0.86 -4.04 -16.01
CA ASP A 118 1.59 -4.10 -17.28
C ASP A 118 1.47 -2.78 -18.07
N ALA A 119 0.54 -1.88 -17.72
CA ALA A 119 0.35 -0.61 -18.43
C ALA A 119 1.62 0.27 -18.40
N PRO A 120 1.90 1.05 -19.47
CA PRO A 120 3.15 1.79 -19.57
C PRO A 120 3.28 2.87 -18.49
N VAL A 121 4.42 2.89 -17.80
CA VAL A 121 4.75 3.93 -16.80
C VAL A 121 5.21 5.19 -17.51
N ARG A 122 4.64 6.35 -17.14
CA ARG A 122 5.16 7.65 -17.56
C ARG A 122 6.48 7.91 -16.83
N ARG A 123 7.60 7.83 -17.56
CA ARG A 123 8.91 8.17 -16.98
C ARG A 123 8.98 9.68 -16.72
N LEU A 124 9.20 10.07 -15.46
CA LEU A 124 9.36 11.45 -14.96
C LEU A 124 10.37 12.29 -15.77
N ASN A 125 11.30 11.66 -16.49
CA ASN A 125 12.34 12.35 -17.27
C ASN A 125 11.99 12.61 -18.75
N ARG A 126 10.73 12.42 -19.17
CA ARG A 126 10.30 12.89 -20.50
C ARG A 126 9.60 14.23 -20.34
N PRO A 127 10.17 15.34 -20.85
CA PRO A 127 9.46 16.62 -20.84
C PRO A 127 8.10 16.39 -21.50
N SER A 128 7.04 16.81 -20.82
CA SER A 128 5.69 16.85 -21.35
C SER A 128 5.77 17.51 -22.72
N SER A 129 5.58 16.72 -23.77
CA SER A 129 5.51 17.28 -25.12
C SER A 129 4.17 18.00 -25.24
N THR A 130 4.09 19.21 -24.70
CA THR A 130 3.24 20.27 -25.23
C THR A 130 3.71 20.54 -26.66
N GLY A 131 3.23 19.69 -27.56
CA GLY A 131 3.78 19.56 -28.90
C GLY A 131 3.14 18.37 -29.58
N GLY A 132 1.84 18.48 -29.85
CA GLY A 132 1.25 17.72 -30.95
C GLY A 132 2.15 17.85 -32.18
N THR A 133 2.25 16.76 -32.92
CA THR A 133 2.99 16.65 -34.19
C THR A 133 4.51 16.86 -34.10
N LEU A 134 5.25 15.82 -33.73
CA LEU A 134 6.39 15.33 -34.54
C LEU A 134 6.96 14.01 -34.00
N ARG A 135 6.85 12.98 -34.85
CA ARG A 135 7.65 11.74 -34.91
C ARG A 135 7.49 10.70 -33.78
N GLN A 136 6.51 9.82 -33.98
CA GLN A 136 6.79 8.38 -34.01
C GLN A 136 6.59 7.87 -35.44
N THR A 137 7.59 8.08 -36.29
CA THR A 137 7.79 7.26 -37.48
C THR A 137 8.43 5.95 -37.05
N GLY A 138 7.62 5.06 -36.49
CA GLY A 138 7.87 3.61 -36.48
C GLY A 138 6.87 3.00 -37.45
N HIS A 139 7.32 2.67 -38.65
CA HIS A 139 6.50 1.98 -39.65
C HIS A 139 6.25 0.55 -39.17
N ASP A 140 5.10 0.31 -38.53
CA ASP A 140 4.49 -1.02 -38.58
C ASP A 140 3.66 -1.14 -39.87
N ARG A 141 3.97 -2.19 -40.63
CA ARG A 141 3.50 -2.45 -41.99
C ARG A 141 2.05 -2.93 -42.09
N PHE A 142 1.27 -2.86 -41.01
CA PHE A 142 -0.13 -3.30 -40.99
C PHE A 142 -0.98 -2.22 -40.34
N GLY A 143 -1.67 -1.44 -41.17
CA GLY A 143 -2.41 -0.23 -40.81
C GLY A 143 -3.65 -0.47 -39.94
N SER A 144 -3.44 -0.78 -38.67
CA SER A 144 -4.39 -0.43 -37.62
C SER A 144 -3.84 0.74 -36.80
N PRO A 145 -4.64 1.76 -36.46
CA PRO A 145 -4.26 2.70 -35.42
C PRO A 145 -4.05 1.88 -34.15
N VAL A 146 -2.79 1.74 -33.72
CA VAL A 146 -2.48 1.20 -32.40
C VAL A 146 -3.12 2.19 -31.43
N ALA A 147 -4.19 1.76 -30.76
CA ALA A 147 -4.74 2.51 -29.64
C ALA A 147 -3.56 2.82 -28.73
N VAL A 148 -3.25 4.11 -28.57
CA VAL A 148 -2.18 4.52 -27.67
C VAL A 148 -2.64 4.07 -26.30
N ALA A 149 -2.02 3.01 -25.78
CA ALA A 149 -2.37 2.46 -24.48
C ALA A 149 -2.35 3.60 -23.46
N GLU A 150 -3.43 3.76 -22.71
CA GLU A 150 -3.48 4.78 -21.67
C GLU A 150 -2.33 4.53 -20.69
N PRO A 151 -1.54 5.55 -20.35
CA PRO A 151 -0.51 5.41 -19.35
C PRO A 151 -1.11 4.90 -18.03
N ARG A 152 -0.34 4.11 -17.29
CA ARG A 152 -0.72 3.71 -15.94
C ARG A 152 -1.01 4.95 -15.09
N TRP A 153 -1.95 4.84 -14.16
CA TRP A 153 -2.26 5.90 -13.19
C TRP A 153 -2.81 7.19 -13.81
N ASP A 154 -3.52 7.12 -14.94
CA ASP A 154 -3.92 8.28 -15.76
C ASP A 154 -2.74 9.19 -16.16
N GLY A 155 -1.54 8.63 -16.24
CA GLY A 155 -0.32 9.40 -16.51
C GLY A 155 0.26 10.13 -15.29
N LEU A 156 -0.24 9.86 -14.09
CA LEU A 156 0.36 10.27 -12.83
C LEU A 156 1.57 9.39 -12.48
N SER A 157 2.51 9.94 -11.72
CA SER A 157 3.66 9.21 -11.19
C SER A 157 3.30 8.55 -9.86
N ARG A 158 3.80 7.34 -9.62
CA ARG A 158 3.56 6.60 -8.37
C ARG A 158 4.90 6.20 -7.76
N ALA A 159 5.13 6.62 -6.51
CA ALA A 159 6.31 6.24 -5.74
C ALA A 159 5.98 5.07 -4.80
N ILE A 160 4.79 5.07 -4.19
CA ILE A 160 4.34 4.03 -3.28
C ILE A 160 3.77 2.86 -4.06
N ALA A 161 4.26 1.64 -3.84
CA ALA A 161 3.69 0.42 -4.43
C ALA A 161 3.60 0.44 -5.98
N GLY A 162 4.64 0.93 -6.68
CA GLY A 162 4.68 1.16 -8.14
C GLY A 162 4.45 -0.04 -9.07
N GLY A 163 4.24 -1.25 -8.56
CA GLY A 163 3.90 -2.45 -9.34
C GLY A 163 2.60 -3.13 -8.92
N VAL A 164 1.84 -2.50 -8.01
CA VAL A 164 0.73 -3.13 -7.31
C VAL A 164 -0.59 -2.75 -8.00
N PRO A 165 -1.41 -3.72 -8.44
CA PRO A 165 -2.66 -3.47 -9.15
C PRO A 165 -3.80 -3.02 -8.24
N ASP A 166 -3.59 -3.08 -6.93
CA ASP A 166 -4.59 -2.81 -5.90
C ASP A 166 -5.07 -1.34 -5.90
N PRO A 167 -6.33 -1.08 -5.52
CA PRO A 167 -6.95 0.23 -5.48
C PRO A 167 -6.17 1.24 -4.64
N ALA A 168 -6.35 2.50 -5.00
CA ALA A 168 -5.75 3.59 -4.26
C ALA A 168 -6.21 3.63 -2.81
N LEU A 169 -7.47 3.28 -2.55
CA LEU A 169 -8.04 3.21 -1.22
C LEU A 169 -7.25 2.26 -0.30
N GLU A 170 -7.09 0.99 -0.66
CA GLU A 170 -6.43 -0.01 0.19
C GLU A 170 -4.95 0.28 0.40
N VAL A 171 -4.29 0.77 -0.65
CA VAL A 171 -2.89 1.17 -0.58
C VAL A 171 -2.81 2.40 0.32
N CYS A 172 -3.36 3.54 -0.09
CA CYS A 172 -3.08 4.83 0.52
C CYS A 172 -3.81 5.11 1.85
N THR A 173 -4.77 4.29 2.31
CA THR A 173 -5.53 4.59 3.55
C THR A 173 -4.64 4.75 4.78
N HIS A 174 -3.60 3.92 4.95
CA HIS A 174 -2.69 4.08 6.10
C HIS A 174 -1.84 5.35 6.00
N TRP A 175 -1.45 5.75 4.78
CA TRP A 175 -0.75 7.03 4.57
C TRP A 175 -1.67 8.24 4.79
N ALA A 176 -2.95 8.14 4.40
CA ALA A 176 -3.97 9.13 4.74
C ALA A 176 -4.19 9.25 6.25
N ALA A 177 -4.25 8.11 6.95
CA ALA A 177 -4.31 8.07 8.41
C ALA A 177 -3.10 8.76 9.03
N GLY A 178 -1.88 8.45 8.56
CA GLY A 178 -0.64 9.10 9.01
C GLY A 178 -0.69 10.61 8.87
N ALA A 179 -1.13 11.12 7.72
CA ALA A 179 -1.24 12.56 7.48
C ALA A 179 -2.23 13.25 8.43
N VAL A 180 -3.39 12.63 8.69
CA VAL A 180 -4.37 13.15 9.65
C VAL A 180 -3.87 13.05 11.09
N ALA A 181 -3.18 11.96 11.44
CA ALA A 181 -2.61 11.74 12.76
C ALA A 181 -1.50 12.75 13.09
N SER A 182 -0.69 13.16 12.11
CA SER A 182 0.28 14.24 12.25
C SER A 182 -0.38 15.58 12.61
N VAL A 183 -1.47 15.94 11.92
CA VAL A 183 -2.24 17.17 12.22
C VAL A 183 -2.83 17.11 13.62
N LEU A 184 -3.47 16.01 13.98
CA LEU A 184 -4.08 15.83 15.29
C LEU A 184 -3.02 15.83 16.42
N SER A 185 -1.86 15.21 16.19
CA SER A 185 -0.73 15.26 17.11
C SER A 185 -0.26 16.70 17.34
N ALA A 186 -0.14 17.50 16.27
CA ALA A 186 0.23 18.91 16.37
C ALA A 186 -0.80 19.73 17.17
N GLU A 187 -2.10 19.49 16.99
CA GLU A 187 -3.19 20.12 17.77
C GLU A 187 -3.08 19.80 19.27
N CYS A 188 -2.60 18.59 19.61
CA CYS A 188 -2.39 18.14 20.98
C CYS A 188 -1.01 18.53 21.56
N ASN A 189 -0.19 19.31 20.86
CA ASN A 189 1.23 19.57 21.20
C ASN A 189 2.06 18.28 21.35
N GLY A 190 1.69 17.23 20.61
CA GLY A 190 2.39 15.97 20.54
C GLY A 190 3.63 16.00 19.65
N PHE A 191 4.21 14.82 19.42
CA PHE A 191 5.37 14.66 18.56
C PHE A 191 4.96 14.18 17.15
N ALA A 192 5.68 14.64 16.14
CA ALA A 192 5.54 14.18 14.77
C ALA A 192 6.29 12.85 14.56
N ILE A 193 5.89 12.08 13.54
CA ILE A 193 6.68 10.93 13.08
C ILE A 193 8.07 11.41 12.64
N TYR A 194 9.09 10.62 12.96
CA TYR A 194 10.51 10.94 12.84
C TYR A 194 10.99 12.14 13.65
N GLN A 195 10.18 12.66 14.58
CA GLN A 195 10.66 13.66 15.52
C GLN A 195 11.64 13.04 16.50
N ARG A 196 12.74 13.75 16.74
CA ARG A 196 13.75 13.37 17.72
C ARG A 196 13.24 13.64 19.14
N VAL A 197 13.32 12.63 19.99
CA VAL A 197 12.87 12.68 21.38
C VAL A 197 13.91 12.17 22.36
N HIS A 198 13.77 12.59 23.61
CA HIS A 198 14.53 12.15 24.76
C HIS A 198 13.59 11.56 25.81
N VAL A 199 13.92 10.37 26.32
CA VAL A 199 13.13 9.69 27.34
C VAL A 199 13.52 10.24 28.72
N MET A 200 12.53 10.71 29.47
CA MET A 200 12.68 11.42 30.74
C MET A 200 12.55 10.51 31.97
N ALA A 201 11.76 9.42 31.88
CA ALA A 201 11.54 8.48 32.97
C ALA A 201 11.44 7.00 32.48
N GLY A 202 11.23 6.08 33.41
CA GLY A 202 11.15 4.63 33.14
C GLY A 202 12.48 3.95 32.85
N ASP A 203 12.42 2.70 32.37
CA ASP A 203 13.59 1.83 32.11
C ASP A 203 14.52 2.37 31.02
N PHE A 204 14.02 3.29 30.19
CA PHE A 204 14.75 3.91 29.09
C PHE A 204 15.14 5.37 29.37
N ALA A 205 14.99 5.83 30.61
CA ALA A 205 15.36 7.20 31.01
C ALA A 205 16.79 7.56 30.57
N GLY A 206 16.94 8.76 30.01
CA GLY A 206 18.22 9.25 29.48
C GLY A 206 18.53 8.82 28.05
N ARG A 207 17.76 7.90 27.46
CA ARG A 207 17.94 7.49 26.06
C ARG A 207 17.31 8.49 25.11
N ARG A 208 17.71 8.42 23.84
CA ARG A 208 17.19 9.25 22.75
C ARG A 208 16.67 8.32 21.68
N GLY A 209 15.75 8.81 20.86
CA GLY A 209 15.18 8.04 19.78
C GLY A 209 14.41 8.89 18.79
N TYR A 210 13.80 8.21 17.83
CA TYR A 210 12.89 8.81 16.86
C TYR A 210 11.50 8.22 17.04
N VAL A 211 10.49 9.07 17.06
CA VAL A 211 9.10 8.61 16.97
C VAL A 211 8.91 7.90 15.63
N GLN A 212 8.42 6.67 15.66
CA GLN A 212 8.09 5.87 14.48
C GLN A 212 6.59 5.78 14.28
N ASP A 213 5.83 5.79 15.37
CA ASP A 213 4.38 5.70 15.33
C ASP A 213 3.74 6.45 16.52
N LEU A 214 2.48 6.84 16.34
CA LEU A 214 1.69 7.61 17.27
C LEU A 214 0.72 6.67 18.00
N GLY A 215 0.86 6.55 19.33
CA GLY A 215 0.05 5.67 20.16
C GLY A 215 -1.34 6.23 20.46
N TRP A 216 -2.17 6.32 19.43
CA TRP A 216 -3.59 6.63 19.56
C TRP A 216 -4.34 5.42 20.12
N ILE A 217 -5.21 5.67 21.10
CA ILE A 217 -6.12 4.66 21.66
C ILE A 217 -7.41 4.74 20.86
N ILE A 218 -7.81 3.61 20.30
CA ILE A 218 -9.03 3.47 19.50
C ILE A 218 -10.06 2.75 20.36
N ASP A 219 -11.22 3.40 20.54
CA ASP A 219 -12.40 2.82 21.16
C ASP A 219 -13.41 2.53 20.05
N ASP A 220 -13.55 1.25 19.72
CA ASP A 220 -14.48 0.80 18.68
C ASP A 220 -15.93 0.78 19.13
N GLU A 221 -16.19 0.65 20.44
CA GLU A 221 -17.56 0.65 20.97
C GLU A 221 -18.18 2.05 20.86
N GLU A 222 -17.40 3.07 21.25
CA GLU A 222 -17.84 4.47 21.22
C GLU A 222 -17.51 5.18 19.89
N GLN A 223 -16.78 4.53 18.98
CA GLN A 223 -16.26 5.10 17.74
C GLN A 223 -15.40 6.35 17.99
N GLN A 224 -14.55 6.28 19.02
CA GLN A 224 -13.74 7.41 19.49
C GLN A 224 -12.25 7.11 19.42
N LEU A 225 -11.48 8.18 19.35
CA LEU A 225 -10.03 8.13 19.29
C LEU A 225 -9.47 9.11 20.32
N THR A 226 -8.63 8.60 21.23
CA THR A 226 -8.05 9.36 22.35
C THR A 226 -6.54 9.27 22.29
N GLY A 227 -5.83 10.38 22.52
CA GLY A 227 -4.36 10.37 22.60
C GLY A 227 -3.69 11.63 22.03
N PRO A 228 -2.41 11.50 21.59
CA PRO A 228 -1.59 10.30 21.70
C PRO A 228 -1.29 9.99 23.17
N ALA A 229 -1.60 8.76 23.63
CA ALA A 229 -1.31 8.34 25.02
C ALA A 229 0.17 7.95 25.20
N GLY A 230 0.79 7.53 24.10
CA GLY A 230 2.20 7.18 24.02
C GLY A 230 2.69 7.23 22.58
N TYR A 231 3.92 6.78 22.38
CA TYR A 231 4.60 6.76 21.09
C TYR A 231 5.41 5.48 20.95
N ILE A 232 5.50 4.97 19.72
CA ILE A 232 6.47 3.93 19.39
C ILE A 232 7.77 4.61 19.02
N VAL A 233 8.81 4.43 19.83
CA VAL A 233 10.10 5.10 19.68
C VAL A 233 11.17 4.10 19.26
N ASP A 234 11.88 4.41 18.19
CA ASP A 234 13.12 3.72 17.83
C ASP A 234 14.29 4.36 18.61
N LEU A 235 14.66 3.70 19.72
CA LEU A 235 15.67 4.17 20.67
C LEU A 235 17.09 3.86 20.18
N ASP A 236 17.99 4.84 20.35
CA ASP A 236 19.40 4.70 20.02
C ASP A 236 20.05 3.54 20.78
N GLY A 237 20.76 2.68 20.03
CA GLY A 237 21.46 1.52 20.60
C GLY A 237 20.52 0.46 21.17
N THR A 238 19.24 0.45 20.77
CA THR A 238 18.29 -0.64 21.05
C THR A 238 17.88 -1.26 19.74
N GLU A 239 17.69 -2.57 19.74
CA GLU A 239 17.08 -3.27 18.61
C GLU A 239 15.55 -3.20 18.70
N GLY A 240 14.87 -3.06 17.57
CA GLY A 240 13.41 -2.97 17.52
C GLY A 240 12.87 -1.56 17.74
N THR A 241 11.66 -1.47 18.28
CA THR A 241 10.98 -0.23 18.68
C THR A 241 10.38 -0.44 20.07
N THR A 242 10.13 0.66 20.79
CA THR A 242 9.70 0.60 22.19
C THR A 242 8.52 1.55 22.41
N PRO A 243 7.40 1.08 23.00
CA PRO A 243 6.33 1.98 23.43
C PRO A 243 6.82 2.81 24.62
N ILE A 244 6.65 4.13 24.54
CA ILE A 244 6.99 5.09 25.61
C ILE A 244 5.79 6.01 25.82
N ASP A 245 5.41 6.23 27.08
CA ASP A 245 4.30 7.13 27.43
C ASP A 245 4.58 8.57 27.01
N ALA A 246 3.53 9.30 26.63
CA ALA A 246 3.67 10.64 26.09
C ALA A 246 4.33 11.62 27.08
N GLU A 247 4.04 11.48 28.38
CA GLU A 247 4.59 12.31 29.45
C GLU A 247 6.08 12.07 29.71
N ASP A 248 6.60 10.91 29.29
CA ASP A 248 7.98 10.51 29.46
C ASP A 248 8.88 10.96 28.31
N LEU A 249 8.36 11.70 27.34
CA LEU A 249 9.12 12.16 26.18
C LEU A 249 9.28 13.68 26.16
N LYS A 250 10.45 14.10 25.68
CA LYS A 250 10.75 15.50 25.40
C LYS A 250 11.36 15.66 24.02
N ALA A 251 10.82 16.59 23.24
CA ALA A 251 11.40 16.98 21.96
C ALA A 251 12.83 17.53 22.15
N ILE A 252 13.74 17.09 21.29
CA ILE A 252 15.10 17.63 21.23
C ILE A 252 15.45 18.05 19.81
N ARG A 253 16.30 19.07 19.67
CA ARG A 253 16.87 19.49 18.39
C ARG A 253 18.24 18.82 18.24
N ASP A 254 18.24 17.62 17.68
CA ASP A 254 19.45 16.93 17.22
C ASP A 254 19.11 16.37 15.84
N ASP A 255 19.69 16.99 14.82
CA ASP A 255 19.54 16.63 13.40
C ASP A 255 20.36 15.40 13.02
N ARG A 256 21.21 14.92 13.94
CA ARG A 256 22.00 13.72 13.72
C ARG A 256 21.19 12.50 14.09
N TRP A 257 20.86 11.71 13.08
CA TRP A 257 20.67 10.28 13.28
C TRP A 257 21.89 9.75 14.03
N ALA A 258 21.67 9.14 15.19
CA ALA A 258 22.76 8.58 15.95
C ALA A 258 23.49 7.60 15.04
N ARG A 259 24.81 7.79 14.86
CA ARG A 259 25.65 6.72 14.31
C ARG A 259 25.55 5.56 15.28
N ARG A 260 24.73 4.56 14.95
CA ARG A 260 24.52 3.41 15.82
C ARG A 260 25.82 2.58 15.86
N PRO A 261 26.10 1.89 16.98
CA PRO A 261 27.26 1.00 17.08
C PRO A 261 27.28 0.01 15.90
N ALA A 262 28.45 -0.27 15.37
CA ALA A 262 28.60 -1.27 14.30
C ALA A 262 28.03 -2.62 14.79
N GLY A 263 27.05 -3.17 14.06
CA GLY A 263 26.47 -4.49 14.33
C GLY A 263 24.98 -4.53 14.70
N THR A 264 24.27 -3.40 14.83
CA THR A 264 22.80 -3.42 14.99
C THR A 264 22.09 -3.45 13.63
N LEU A 265 21.10 -4.32 13.43
CA LEU A 265 20.39 -4.55 12.15
C LEU A 265 19.77 -3.30 11.47
N LYS A 266 19.59 -2.19 12.21
CA LYS A 266 18.92 -0.98 11.71
C LYS A 266 19.83 0.14 11.19
N ASP A 267 21.15 0.02 11.31
CA ASP A 267 22.16 0.92 10.69
C ASP A 267 23.59 0.44 10.95
N GLY A 268 23.78 -0.87 11.11
CA GLY A 268 25.11 -1.44 11.18
C GLY A 268 25.86 -1.07 9.90
N SER A 269 27.19 -0.99 9.96
CA SER A 269 27.97 -1.26 8.75
C SER A 269 27.32 -2.49 8.09
N LEU A 270 26.97 -2.42 6.79
CA LEU A 270 26.62 -3.59 5.98
C LEU A 270 27.38 -4.76 6.58
N PRO A 271 26.71 -5.83 7.07
CA PRO A 271 27.32 -6.89 7.89
C PRO A 271 28.78 -7.01 7.49
N GLY A 272 29.68 -6.45 8.32
CA GLY A 272 31.02 -6.05 7.85
C GLY A 272 31.58 -7.24 7.10
N TRP A 273 32.12 -7.10 5.88
CA TRP A 273 32.22 -8.13 4.82
C TRP A 273 32.61 -9.60 5.20
N GLY A 274 32.93 -9.92 6.46
CA GLY A 274 32.98 -11.26 7.05
C GLY A 274 32.00 -11.59 8.20
N THR A 275 30.96 -10.80 8.50
CA THR A 275 29.84 -11.24 9.35
C THR A 275 29.03 -12.23 8.51
N PRO A 276 28.99 -13.52 8.89
CA PRO A 276 28.19 -14.48 8.14
C PRO A 276 26.75 -14.02 8.17
N LEU A 277 26.13 -13.87 7.01
CA LEU A 277 24.67 -13.81 6.94
C LEU A 277 24.11 -15.04 7.67
N PRO A 278 22.94 -14.93 8.33
CA PRO A 278 22.27 -16.13 8.80
C PRO A 278 22.23 -17.11 7.63
N PRO A 279 22.52 -18.41 7.87
CA PRO A 279 22.53 -19.38 6.80
C PRO A 279 21.18 -19.28 6.07
N SER A 280 21.24 -19.07 4.75
CA SER A 280 20.02 -19.12 3.95
C SER A 280 19.33 -20.47 4.21
N PRO A 281 18.00 -20.49 4.33
CA PRO A 281 17.29 -21.76 4.42
C PRO A 281 17.69 -22.63 3.23
N SER A 282 17.89 -23.91 3.51
CA SER A 282 18.11 -24.90 2.45
C SER A 282 16.87 -24.96 1.54
N CYS A 283 17.06 -25.42 0.30
CA CYS A 283 15.95 -25.62 -0.64
C CYS A 283 14.87 -26.56 -0.06
N GLY A 284 15.28 -27.52 0.80
CA GLY A 284 14.35 -28.38 1.53
C GLY A 284 13.55 -27.64 2.60
N GLU A 285 14.16 -26.77 3.39
CA GLU A 285 13.46 -25.96 4.40
C GLU A 285 12.47 -24.98 3.74
N ASP A 286 12.88 -24.31 2.65
CA ASP A 286 11.98 -23.45 1.86
C ASP A 286 10.78 -24.24 1.31
N LEU A 287 11.01 -25.44 0.76
CA LEU A 287 9.94 -26.31 0.28
C LEU A 287 8.97 -26.70 1.40
N GLU A 288 9.46 -27.10 2.58
CA GLU A 288 8.60 -27.48 3.70
C GLU A 288 7.78 -26.28 4.21
N GLU A 289 8.35 -25.06 4.19
CA GLU A 289 7.58 -23.84 4.47
C GLU A 289 6.46 -23.62 3.45
N LEU A 290 6.76 -23.74 2.15
CA LEU A 290 5.78 -23.59 1.07
C LEU A 290 4.66 -24.62 1.17
N LEU A 291 5.00 -25.89 1.38
CA LEU A 291 4.02 -26.96 1.56
C LEU A 291 3.18 -26.75 2.82
N GLY A 292 3.80 -26.31 3.92
CA GLY A 292 3.13 -26.08 5.20
C GLY A 292 2.07 -24.96 5.15
N ARG A 293 2.30 -23.93 4.33
CA ARG A 293 1.36 -22.80 4.16
C ARG A 293 0.38 -22.96 3.00
N ALA A 294 0.62 -23.91 2.09
CA ALA A 294 -0.24 -24.12 0.93
C ALA A 294 -1.56 -24.82 1.30
N GLY A 295 -2.66 -24.39 0.68
CA GLY A 295 -3.96 -25.06 0.78
C GLY A 295 -4.05 -26.37 -0.02
N ASN A 296 -3.05 -26.66 -0.87
CA ASN A 296 -3.01 -27.83 -1.75
C ASN A 296 -1.59 -28.45 -1.85
N PRO A 297 -0.93 -28.82 -0.74
CA PRO A 297 0.46 -29.29 -0.77
C PRO A 297 0.66 -30.53 -1.67
N ASP A 298 -0.37 -31.37 -1.79
CA ASP A 298 -0.35 -32.58 -2.62
C ASP A 298 -0.29 -32.30 -4.13
N ALA A 299 -0.44 -31.03 -4.55
CA ALA A 299 -0.23 -30.63 -5.94
C ALA A 299 1.24 -30.72 -6.39
N VAL A 300 2.19 -30.83 -5.45
CA VAL A 300 3.62 -31.00 -5.72
C VAL A 300 3.97 -32.49 -5.66
N PRO A 301 4.28 -33.16 -6.80
CA PRO A 301 4.62 -34.59 -6.82
C PRO A 301 5.91 -34.87 -6.05
N GLU A 302 6.03 -36.06 -5.44
CA GLU A 302 7.19 -36.43 -4.63
C GLU A 302 8.52 -36.39 -5.42
N GLU A 303 8.50 -36.71 -6.72
CA GLU A 303 9.68 -36.60 -7.60
C GLU A 303 10.20 -35.16 -7.69
N LEU A 304 9.29 -34.18 -7.74
CA LEU A 304 9.62 -32.76 -7.75
C LEU A 304 10.10 -32.31 -6.36
N ARG A 305 9.44 -32.76 -5.29
CA ARG A 305 9.88 -32.48 -3.92
C ARG A 305 11.30 -32.96 -3.67
N GLN A 306 11.63 -34.17 -4.12
CA GLN A 306 12.98 -34.72 -3.99
C GLN A 306 13.99 -33.90 -4.80
N SER A 307 13.66 -33.56 -6.05
CA SER A 307 14.53 -32.71 -6.89
C SER A 307 14.81 -31.35 -6.24
N ILE A 308 13.81 -30.73 -5.60
CA ILE A 308 13.95 -29.45 -4.89
C ILE A 308 14.81 -29.61 -3.63
N ARG A 309 14.61 -30.66 -2.82
CA ARG A 309 15.45 -30.92 -1.63
C ARG A 309 16.92 -31.10 -1.99
N ASP A 310 17.19 -31.68 -3.14
CA ASP A 310 18.54 -31.92 -3.66
C ASP A 310 19.14 -30.70 -4.41
N ALA A 311 18.36 -29.62 -4.59
CA ALA A 311 18.79 -28.45 -5.35
C ALA A 311 19.88 -27.63 -4.61
N HIS A 312 20.74 -26.97 -5.39
CA HIS A 312 21.87 -26.18 -4.89
C HIS A 312 21.49 -24.80 -4.39
N SER A 313 20.54 -24.14 -5.06
CA SER A 313 20.11 -22.78 -4.75
C SER A 313 18.65 -22.56 -5.13
N HIS A 314 18.05 -21.54 -4.51
CA HIS A 314 16.68 -21.12 -4.72
C HIS A 314 16.63 -19.65 -5.13
N HIS A 315 15.72 -19.36 -6.06
CA HIS A 315 15.42 -18.03 -6.56
C HIS A 315 13.89 -17.83 -6.58
N HIS A 316 13.45 -16.62 -6.30
CA HIS A 316 12.05 -16.22 -6.44
C HIS A 316 11.92 -15.13 -7.49
N LEU A 317 10.87 -15.20 -8.30
CA LEU A 317 10.52 -14.17 -9.27
C LEU A 317 9.02 -13.86 -9.17
N ASP A 318 8.70 -12.58 -8.96
CA ASP A 318 7.32 -12.09 -9.05
C ASP A 318 6.97 -11.92 -10.53
N ILE A 319 6.14 -12.82 -11.05
CA ILE A 319 5.87 -12.93 -12.49
C ILE A 319 4.76 -11.98 -12.89
N ARG A 320 3.66 -12.01 -12.12
CA ARG A 320 2.44 -11.29 -12.50
C ARG A 320 1.57 -11.04 -11.28
N ARG A 321 0.96 -9.87 -11.25
CA ARG A 321 -0.14 -9.55 -10.34
C ARG A 321 -1.33 -9.14 -11.19
N LEU A 322 -2.53 -9.52 -10.81
CA LEU A 322 -3.77 -8.94 -11.34
C LEU A 322 -4.74 -8.75 -10.20
N ALA A 323 -5.61 -7.78 -10.33
CA ALA A 323 -6.64 -7.56 -9.34
C ALA A 323 -7.99 -7.26 -9.99
N ARG A 324 -9.04 -7.64 -9.28
CA ARG A 324 -10.44 -7.33 -9.60
C ARG A 324 -10.92 -6.23 -8.64
N PRO A 325 -11.67 -5.22 -9.11
CA PRO A 325 -12.25 -4.22 -8.22
C PRO A 325 -13.43 -4.80 -7.43
N ARG A 326 -13.90 -4.02 -6.44
CA ARG A 326 -15.17 -4.27 -5.73
C ARG A 326 -16.36 -4.41 -6.72
N PRO A 327 -17.44 -5.14 -6.36
CA PRO A 327 -17.68 -5.78 -5.06
C PRO A 327 -17.06 -7.18 -4.91
N HIS A 328 -16.48 -7.74 -5.97
CA HIS A 328 -15.83 -9.06 -5.95
C HIS A 328 -14.31 -8.90 -5.90
N ARG A 329 -13.85 -8.20 -4.87
CA ARG A 329 -12.44 -7.85 -4.70
C ARG A 329 -11.60 -9.12 -4.58
N ALA A 330 -10.55 -9.20 -5.38
CA ALA A 330 -9.54 -10.24 -5.28
C ALA A 330 -8.27 -9.78 -5.98
N THR A 331 -7.11 -10.11 -5.42
CA THR A 331 -5.81 -9.97 -6.06
C THR A 331 -5.17 -11.35 -6.18
N ALA A 332 -4.69 -11.65 -7.37
CA ALA A 332 -3.93 -12.86 -7.66
C ALA A 332 -2.49 -12.47 -7.99
N GLN A 333 -1.54 -13.04 -7.26
CA GLN A 333 -0.11 -12.91 -7.50
C GLN A 333 0.47 -14.28 -7.87
N LEU A 334 1.20 -14.32 -8.98
CA LEU A 334 1.94 -15.49 -9.44
C LEU A 334 3.42 -15.31 -9.12
N LEU A 335 3.92 -16.17 -8.23
CA LEU A 335 5.31 -16.26 -7.85
C LEU A 335 5.93 -17.52 -8.46
N LEU A 336 7.07 -17.38 -9.11
CA LEU A 336 7.88 -18.50 -9.57
C LEU A 336 9.03 -18.74 -8.58
N HIS A 337 9.04 -19.92 -7.99
CA HIS A 337 10.16 -20.48 -7.23
C HIS A 337 10.97 -21.35 -8.19
N TRP A 338 12.19 -20.91 -8.48
CA TRP A 338 13.13 -21.62 -9.32
C TRP A 338 14.26 -22.19 -8.45
N TYR A 339 14.43 -23.51 -8.50
CA TYR A 339 15.50 -24.25 -7.84
C TYR A 339 16.54 -24.74 -8.85
N GLN A 340 17.82 -24.45 -8.59
CA GLN A 340 18.93 -24.83 -9.45
C GLN A 340 19.39 -26.25 -9.12
N LEU A 341 19.25 -27.19 -10.07
CA LEU A 341 19.52 -28.62 -9.84
C LEU A 341 21.01 -28.98 -9.99
N THR A 342 21.80 -28.11 -10.60
CA THR A 342 23.23 -28.32 -10.86
C THR A 342 24.07 -27.23 -10.21
N ASP A 343 25.35 -27.48 -9.99
CA ASP A 343 26.31 -26.52 -9.43
C ASP A 343 26.54 -25.29 -10.35
N ARG A 344 26.30 -25.45 -11.65
CA ARG A 344 26.37 -24.40 -12.67
C ARG A 344 25.00 -24.13 -13.28
N TYR A 345 24.77 -22.89 -13.70
CA TYR A 345 23.63 -22.57 -14.57
C TYR A 345 23.81 -23.29 -15.90
N VAL A 346 23.04 -24.34 -16.10
CA VAL A 346 22.84 -24.95 -17.40
C VAL A 346 21.65 -24.24 -18.02
N ASP A 347 21.87 -23.56 -19.16
CA ASP A 347 20.79 -22.91 -19.89
C ASP A 347 19.80 -23.98 -20.36
N GLY A 348 18.56 -23.90 -19.87
CA GLY A 348 17.47 -24.79 -20.28
C GLY A 348 16.64 -25.33 -19.11
N PRO A 349 15.49 -25.96 -19.41
CA PRO A 349 14.58 -26.51 -18.41
C PRO A 349 15.22 -27.64 -17.59
N ASP A 350 16.18 -28.37 -18.15
CA ASP A 350 16.79 -29.53 -17.50
C ASP A 350 17.74 -29.17 -16.33
N GLY A 351 18.18 -27.90 -16.27
CA GLY A 351 19.04 -27.39 -15.19
C GLY A 351 18.25 -26.92 -13.96
N ARG A 352 16.92 -27.01 -14.00
CA ARG A 352 16.06 -26.41 -12.98
C ARG A 352 14.77 -27.13 -12.66
N ALA A 353 14.38 -27.06 -11.40
CA ALA A 353 13.02 -27.34 -10.96
C ALA A 353 12.26 -26.02 -10.80
N GLU A 354 11.01 -26.01 -11.24
CA GLU A 354 10.10 -24.87 -11.10
C GLU A 354 8.91 -25.27 -10.22
N LEU A 355 8.56 -24.38 -9.31
CA LEU A 355 7.35 -24.45 -8.51
C LEU A 355 6.69 -23.09 -8.56
N TRP A 356 5.40 -23.08 -8.86
CA TRP A 356 4.61 -21.86 -8.94
C TRP A 356 3.77 -21.73 -7.68
N GLU A 357 3.83 -20.59 -7.03
CA GLU A 357 2.94 -20.21 -5.92
C GLU A 357 1.93 -19.16 -6.43
N VAL A 358 0.67 -19.44 -6.20
CA VAL A 358 -0.46 -18.54 -6.44
C VAL A 358 -0.88 -17.99 -5.09
N VAL A 359 -0.63 -16.71 -4.86
CA VAL A 359 -1.05 -16.00 -3.66
C VAL A 359 -2.33 -15.23 -3.99
N LEU A 360 -3.40 -15.53 -3.27
CA LEU A 360 -4.71 -14.94 -3.43
C LEU A 360 -5.08 -14.16 -2.17
N THR A 361 -5.46 -12.91 -2.36
CA THR A 361 -5.96 -12.05 -1.29
C THR A 361 -7.32 -11.48 -1.69
N GLU A 362 -8.24 -11.42 -0.75
CA GLU A 362 -9.48 -10.65 -0.85
C GLU A 362 -9.18 -9.16 -0.61
N HIS A 363 -8.29 -8.84 0.34
CA HIS A 363 -7.81 -7.48 0.61
C HIS A 363 -6.28 -7.41 0.67
N LEU A 364 -5.69 -6.25 0.34
CA LEU A 364 -4.24 -6.07 0.34
C LEU A 364 -3.57 -6.46 1.69
N ARG A 365 -4.31 -6.39 2.80
CA ARG A 365 -3.81 -6.64 4.16
C ARG A 365 -4.37 -7.90 4.82
N ASP A 366 -4.87 -8.86 4.04
CA ASP A 366 -5.31 -10.14 4.61
C ASP A 366 -4.19 -10.76 5.46
N GLU A 367 -4.50 -11.04 6.73
CA GLU A 367 -3.54 -11.65 7.67
C GLU A 367 -3.08 -13.04 7.18
N ALA A 368 -3.94 -13.74 6.45
CA ALA A 368 -3.71 -15.09 5.95
C ALA A 368 -4.14 -15.22 4.48
N PRO A 369 -3.30 -14.82 3.50
CA PRO A 369 -3.61 -15.02 2.10
C PRO A 369 -3.77 -16.51 1.78
N THR A 370 -4.69 -16.84 0.86
CA THR A 370 -4.78 -18.20 0.35
C THR A 370 -3.61 -18.46 -0.58
N ARG A 371 -2.83 -19.51 -0.28
CA ARG A 371 -1.66 -19.89 -1.07
C ARG A 371 -1.88 -21.24 -1.72
N LEU A 372 -1.67 -21.32 -3.03
CA LEU A 372 -1.82 -22.54 -3.79
C LEU A 372 -0.55 -22.82 -4.60
N LEU A 373 -0.21 -24.09 -4.76
CA LEU A 373 0.96 -24.53 -5.51
C LEU A 373 0.56 -25.15 -6.85
N ALA A 374 1.40 -24.93 -7.86
CA ALA A 374 1.29 -25.51 -9.19
C ALA A 374 2.68 -25.85 -9.74
N THR A 375 2.74 -26.85 -10.62
CA THR A 375 4.02 -27.33 -11.19
C THR A 375 4.40 -26.65 -12.50
N ASN A 376 3.55 -25.77 -13.02
CA ASN A 376 3.81 -25.00 -14.23
C ASN A 376 2.92 -23.74 -14.30
N GLU A 377 3.31 -22.80 -15.16
CA GLU A 377 2.63 -21.51 -15.34
C GLU A 377 1.15 -21.68 -15.73
N GLN A 378 0.83 -22.61 -16.63
CA GLN A 378 -0.55 -22.79 -17.11
C GLN A 378 -1.49 -23.26 -15.99
N ALA A 379 -1.03 -24.19 -15.15
CA ALA A 379 -1.75 -24.65 -13.98
C ALA A 379 -1.90 -23.53 -12.94
N ALA A 380 -0.86 -22.71 -12.73
CA ALA A 380 -0.91 -21.56 -11.82
C ALA A 380 -1.96 -20.53 -12.28
N LYS A 381 -1.98 -20.20 -13.58
CA LYS A 381 -3.00 -19.32 -14.18
C LYS A 381 -4.40 -19.89 -14.04
N ALA A 382 -4.58 -21.19 -14.28
CA ALA A 382 -5.88 -21.85 -14.13
C ALA A 382 -6.39 -21.83 -12.68
N LEU A 383 -5.50 -22.01 -11.69
CA LEU A 383 -5.85 -21.88 -10.28
C LEU A 383 -6.30 -20.46 -9.95
N ALA A 384 -5.53 -19.46 -10.36
CA ALA A 384 -5.89 -18.08 -10.11
C ALA A 384 -7.21 -17.68 -10.79
N GLU A 385 -7.46 -18.10 -12.05
CA GLU A 385 -8.74 -17.89 -12.74
C GLU A 385 -9.90 -18.60 -12.02
N HIS A 386 -9.69 -19.84 -11.58
CA HIS A 386 -10.71 -20.61 -10.87
C HIS A 386 -11.18 -19.92 -9.59
N HIS A 387 -10.24 -19.36 -8.82
CA HIS A 387 -10.54 -18.76 -7.52
C HIS A 387 -11.00 -17.30 -7.61
N THR A 388 -10.54 -16.53 -8.60
CA THR A 388 -10.81 -15.07 -8.66
C THR A 388 -11.69 -14.66 -9.84
N GLY A 389 -11.82 -15.52 -10.86
CA GLY A 389 -12.40 -15.19 -12.16
C GLY A 389 -11.50 -14.31 -13.04
N LEU A 390 -10.27 -14.00 -12.61
CA LEU A 390 -9.31 -13.21 -13.39
C LEU A 390 -8.61 -14.09 -14.43
N LYS A 391 -8.64 -13.66 -15.69
CA LYS A 391 -7.89 -14.32 -16.77
C LYS A 391 -6.46 -13.80 -16.83
N LEU A 392 -5.52 -14.64 -16.41
CA LEU A 392 -4.07 -14.38 -16.38
C LEU A 392 -3.31 -14.89 -17.60
#